data_AF-A0A7Y2T3K4-F1
#
_entry.id   AF-A0A7Y2T3K4-F1
#
_cell.length_a   1.000
_cell.length_b   1.000
_cell.length_c   1.000
_cell.angle_alpha   90.00
_cell.angle_beta   90.00
_cell.angle_gamma   90.00
#
_symmetry.space_group_name_H-M   'P 1'
#
loop_
_entity.id
_entity.type
_entity.pdbx_description
1 polymer ?
#
loop_
_entity_poly.entity_id
_entity_poly.type
_entity_poly.pdbx_seq_one_letter_code
_entity_poly.pdbx_strand_id
1 'polypeptide(L)'
;MTAGTTLLVRLNKYLCACLVLGLYFIVSGCKEETKKAITTEPISFTKEGELEIYRAETDSLITTLDIEIADTDYEIQTGLMYRESMELNQGMLFVFPDMAFHSFYMKNTLIPLDLVFIDDQLRIATIKQDARPMDESGISSEVPVQYVLEVNAGLSASWGLEAGDRIVYKTQ
;
A
#
# COMPACT_ATOMS: atom_id res chain seq x y z
N MET A 1 -55.01 -74.45 24.83
CA MET A 1 -54.10 -73.89 25.87
C MET A 1 -52.86 -73.38 25.13
N THR A 2 -52.97 -72.18 24.54
CA THR A 2 -52.28 -70.92 24.92
C THR A 2 -50.79 -70.89 24.54
N ALA A 3 -50.50 -70.53 23.29
CA ALA A 3 -49.19 -70.05 22.87
C ALA A 3 -49.36 -69.08 21.69
N GLY A 4 -49.70 -67.83 21.97
CA GLY A 4 -50.00 -66.85 20.94
C GLY A 4 -50.16 -65.45 21.49
N THR A 5 -49.16 -64.92 22.21
CA THR A 5 -49.22 -63.51 22.65
C THR A 5 -47.88 -62.86 23.02
N THR A 6 -46.73 -63.41 22.63
CA THR A 6 -45.41 -62.89 23.09
C THR A 6 -44.55 -62.25 21.99
N LEU A 7 -45.04 -62.10 20.76
CA LEU A 7 -44.23 -61.55 19.65
C LEU A 7 -44.49 -60.06 19.34
N LEU A 8 -45.62 -59.49 19.75
CA LEU A 8 -45.99 -58.11 19.37
C LEU A 8 -45.49 -57.01 20.32
N VAL A 9 -44.96 -57.35 21.50
CA VAL A 9 -44.51 -56.33 22.49
C VAL A 9 -43.02 -55.98 22.38
N ARG A 10 -42.22 -56.78 21.66
CA ARG A 10 -40.77 -56.51 21.53
C ARG A 10 -40.38 -55.61 20.37
N LEU A 11 -41.23 -55.44 19.35
CA LEU A 11 -40.89 -54.59 18.20
C LEU A 11 -41.11 -53.08 18.49
N ASN A 12 -41.98 -52.74 19.45
CA ASN A 12 -42.29 -51.35 19.81
C ASN A 12 -41.20 -50.68 20.68
N LYS A 13 -40.40 -51.47 21.40
CA LYS A 13 -39.31 -50.93 22.24
C LYS A 13 -38.14 -50.38 21.41
N TYR A 14 -37.93 -50.91 20.22
CA TYR A 14 -36.87 -50.46 19.32
C TYR A 14 -37.34 -49.43 18.30
N LEU A 15 -38.65 -49.36 17.99
CA LEU A 15 -39.20 -48.36 17.09
C LEU A 15 -39.12 -46.94 17.68
N CYS A 16 -39.29 -46.78 19.00
CA CYS A 16 -39.04 -45.50 19.68
C CYS A 16 -37.55 -45.20 19.90
N ALA A 17 -36.67 -46.20 19.97
CA ALA A 17 -35.25 -45.99 20.20
C ALA A 17 -34.51 -45.44 18.97
N CYS A 18 -34.96 -45.80 17.76
CA CYS A 18 -34.36 -45.29 16.52
C CYS A 18 -34.76 -43.84 16.20
N LEU A 19 -35.94 -43.38 16.64
CA LEU A 19 -36.41 -42.01 16.41
C LEU A 19 -35.71 -40.96 17.31
N VAL A 20 -35.20 -41.36 18.49
CA VAL A 20 -34.48 -40.45 19.39
C VAL A 20 -32.99 -40.35 19.04
N LEU A 21 -32.38 -41.43 18.52
CA LEU A 21 -30.98 -41.38 18.05
C LEU A 21 -30.81 -40.74 16.67
N GLY A 22 -31.82 -40.80 15.79
CA GLY A 22 -31.77 -40.19 14.46
C GLY A 22 -31.94 -38.67 14.46
N LEU A 23 -32.60 -38.10 15.48
CA LEU A 23 -32.84 -36.65 15.56
C LEU A 23 -31.69 -35.87 16.22
N TYR A 24 -30.84 -36.54 17.01
CA TYR A 24 -29.71 -35.89 17.69
C TYR A 24 -28.56 -35.52 16.72
N PHE A 25 -28.46 -36.20 15.58
CA PHE A 25 -27.39 -35.96 14.60
C PHE A 25 -27.62 -34.79 13.65
N ILE A 26 -28.80 -34.15 13.65
CA ILE A 26 -29.10 -33.07 12.70
C ILE A 26 -28.79 -31.66 13.27
N VAL A 27 -28.56 -31.54 14.59
CA VAL A 27 -28.52 -30.21 15.24
C VAL A 27 -27.11 -29.63 15.48
N SER A 28 -26.04 -30.31 15.07
CA SER A 28 -24.66 -29.81 15.28
C SER A 28 -23.94 -29.36 14.00
N GLY A 29 -24.71 -29.06 12.94
CA GLY A 29 -24.18 -28.75 11.61
C GLY A 29 -24.02 -27.27 11.24
N CYS A 30 -24.29 -26.31 12.12
CA CYS A 30 -24.00 -24.90 11.85
C CYS A 30 -22.67 -24.52 12.50
N LYS A 31 -21.57 -24.75 11.79
CA LYS A 31 -20.30 -24.08 12.06
C LYS A 31 -20.48 -22.64 11.58
N GLU A 32 -20.88 -21.75 12.48
CA GLU A 32 -20.90 -20.32 12.21
C GLU A 32 -19.43 -19.87 12.09
N GLU A 33 -18.90 -19.91 10.88
CA GLU A 33 -17.62 -19.29 10.59
C GLU A 33 -17.80 -17.79 10.76
N THR A 34 -17.43 -17.32 11.94
CA THR A 34 -17.19 -15.91 12.21
C THR A 34 -16.16 -15.46 11.19
N LYS A 35 -16.63 -14.79 10.12
CA LYS A 35 -15.76 -14.02 9.23
C LYS A 35 -15.06 -13.00 10.11
N LYS A 36 -13.86 -13.31 10.60
CA LYS A 36 -12.97 -12.32 11.16
C LYS A 36 -12.84 -11.26 10.08
N ALA A 37 -13.37 -10.07 10.33
CA ALA A 37 -12.99 -8.90 9.57
C ALA A 37 -11.48 -8.77 9.75
N ILE A 38 -10.73 -9.04 8.67
CA ILE A 38 -9.31 -8.79 8.64
C ILE A 38 -9.20 -7.28 8.53
N THR A 39 -9.07 -6.60 9.66
CA THR A 39 -8.64 -5.21 9.69
C THR A 39 -7.18 -5.22 9.25
N THR A 40 -6.89 -4.70 8.06
CA THR A 40 -5.52 -4.45 7.62
C THR A 40 -4.97 -3.31 8.46
N GLU A 41 -3.87 -3.53 9.17
CA GLU A 41 -3.14 -2.46 9.86
C GLU A 41 -2.72 -1.40 8.83
N PRO A 42 -2.79 -0.10 9.16
CA PRO A 42 -2.38 0.96 8.25
C PRO A 42 -0.88 0.85 7.94
N ILE A 43 -0.50 1.10 6.68
CA ILE A 43 0.90 1.15 6.26
C ILE A 43 1.54 2.39 6.90
N SER A 44 2.46 2.17 7.84
CA SER A 44 3.20 3.24 8.51
C SER A 44 4.50 3.56 7.78
N PHE A 45 4.85 4.84 7.74
CA PHE A 45 6.13 5.32 7.22
C PHE A 45 7.33 4.75 8.00
N THR A 46 8.36 4.33 7.28
CA THR A 46 9.66 3.91 7.84
C THR A 46 10.76 4.86 7.38
N LYS A 47 11.45 5.54 8.31
CA LYS A 47 12.62 6.35 7.91
C LYS A 47 13.75 5.42 7.48
N GLU A 48 14.17 5.51 6.23
CA GLU A 48 15.29 4.74 5.65
C GLU A 48 16.44 5.64 5.23
N GLY A 49 16.18 6.94 5.08
CA GLY A 49 17.19 7.93 4.80
C GLY A 49 16.75 9.34 5.17
N GLU A 50 17.61 10.29 4.79
CA GLU A 50 17.36 11.72 4.89
C GLU A 50 17.76 12.36 3.57
N LEU A 51 16.95 13.29 3.10
CA LEU A 51 17.14 14.02 1.84
C LEU A 51 17.08 15.52 2.09
N GLU A 52 18.02 16.25 1.52
CA GLU A 52 18.11 17.70 1.59
C GLU A 52 18.02 18.27 0.18
N ILE A 53 17.28 19.37 0.04
CA ILE A 53 17.16 20.11 -1.21
C ILE A 53 17.82 21.48 -1.03
N TYR A 54 18.69 21.85 -1.95
CA TYR A 54 19.45 23.10 -1.95
C TYR A 54 19.15 23.92 -3.19
N ARG A 55 19.07 25.25 -3.01
CA ARG A 55 18.92 26.18 -4.12
C ARG A 55 20.16 26.16 -5.02
N ALA A 56 19.97 26.02 -6.33
CA ALA A 56 21.06 25.95 -7.29
C ALA A 56 22.00 27.17 -7.27
N GLU A 57 21.46 28.39 -7.15
CA GLU A 57 22.23 29.63 -7.31
C GLU A 57 23.00 30.01 -6.04
N THR A 58 22.43 29.73 -4.88
CA THR A 58 22.92 30.21 -3.59
C THR A 58 23.47 29.12 -2.69
N ASP A 59 23.24 27.85 -3.04
CA ASP A 59 23.57 26.67 -2.23
C ASP A 59 22.92 26.72 -0.83
N SER A 60 21.82 27.46 -0.69
CA SER A 60 21.06 27.55 0.56
C SER A 60 20.11 26.36 0.70
N LEU A 61 20.07 25.77 1.89
CA LEU A 61 19.10 24.71 2.21
C LEU A 61 17.67 25.23 2.08
N ILE A 62 16.86 24.52 1.31
CA ILE A 62 15.43 24.78 1.11
C ILE A 62 14.61 23.96 2.12
N THR A 63 14.85 22.65 2.18
CA THR A 63 14.12 21.74 3.06
C THR A 63 14.92 20.46 3.33
N THR A 64 14.55 19.76 4.40
CA THR A 64 15.05 18.44 4.78
C THR A 64 13.85 17.51 4.96
N LEU A 65 13.97 16.30 4.41
CA LEU A 65 12.95 15.26 4.43
C LEU A 65 13.49 13.98 5.03
N ASP A 66 12.65 13.30 5.81
CA ASP A 66 12.80 11.88 6.07
C ASP A 66 12.31 11.13 4.82
N ILE A 67 13.05 10.11 4.36
CA ILE A 67 12.66 9.37 3.15
C ILE A 67 12.58 7.86 3.37
N GLU A 68 11.60 7.25 2.68
CA GLU A 68 11.59 5.84 2.28
C GLU A 68 12.32 5.71 0.93
N ILE A 69 12.98 4.58 0.69
CA ILE A 69 13.68 4.25 -0.55
C ILE A 69 12.92 3.16 -1.29
N ALA A 70 12.67 3.38 -2.58
CA ALA A 70 12.15 2.36 -3.48
C ALA A 70 13.20 2.07 -4.56
N ASP A 71 13.97 1.00 -4.39
CA ASP A 71 15.06 0.61 -5.31
C ASP A 71 14.90 -0.79 -5.91
N THR A 72 13.87 -1.54 -5.49
CA THR A 72 13.46 -2.79 -6.14
C THR A 72 12.23 -2.60 -7.03
N ASP A 73 12.07 -3.46 -8.04
CA ASP A 73 10.89 -3.46 -8.92
C ASP A 73 9.56 -3.51 -8.14
N TYR A 74 9.54 -4.23 -7.01
CA TYR A 74 8.35 -4.37 -6.18
C TYR A 74 8.02 -3.07 -5.43
N GLU A 75 9.03 -2.45 -4.81
CA GLU A 75 8.86 -1.18 -4.10
C GLU A 75 8.49 -0.07 -5.07
N ILE A 76 9.15 0.00 -6.24
CA ILE A 76 8.86 0.98 -7.29
C ILE A 76 7.41 0.84 -7.79
N GLN A 77 6.95 -0.39 -8.05
CA GLN A 77 5.57 -0.62 -8.50
C GLN A 77 4.52 -0.36 -7.42
N THR A 78 4.88 -0.52 -6.14
CA THR A 78 3.98 -0.31 -5.01
C THR A 78 3.92 1.16 -4.59
N GLY A 79 5.06 1.83 -4.54
CA GLY A 79 5.19 3.24 -4.15
C GLY A 79 4.40 3.59 -2.89
N LEU A 80 3.65 4.69 -2.96
CA LEU A 80 2.80 5.22 -1.89
C LEU A 80 1.37 4.63 -1.83
N MET A 81 1.09 3.49 -2.49
CA MET A 81 -0.24 2.88 -2.50
C MET A 81 -0.81 2.61 -1.10
N TYR A 82 -2.14 2.78 -0.98
CA TYR A 82 -2.97 2.49 0.20
C TYR A 82 -2.63 3.26 1.49
N ARG A 83 -1.68 4.21 1.46
CA ARG A 83 -1.42 5.12 2.59
C ARG A 83 -2.51 6.19 2.65
N GLU A 84 -3.12 6.38 3.82
CA GLU A 84 -4.15 7.40 4.04
C GLU A 84 -3.56 8.81 4.22
N SER A 85 -2.32 8.90 4.69
CA SER A 85 -1.59 10.15 4.92
C SER A 85 -0.08 9.95 4.85
N MET A 86 0.66 11.04 4.70
CA MET A 86 2.12 11.13 4.84
C MET A 86 2.44 12.51 5.44
N GLU A 87 3.37 12.60 6.39
CA GLU A 87 3.72 13.89 7.00
C GLU A 87 4.41 14.83 5.99
N LEU A 88 4.36 16.14 6.24
CA LEU A 88 4.87 17.14 5.30
C LEU A 88 6.41 17.15 5.18
N ASN A 89 7.11 16.57 6.15
CA ASN A 89 8.56 16.39 6.14
C ASN A 89 8.97 14.97 5.69
N GLN A 90 8.07 14.23 5.05
CA GLN A 90 8.31 12.88 4.55
C GLN A 90 8.21 12.84 3.02
N GLY A 91 8.92 11.88 2.42
CA GLY A 91 8.80 11.55 1.00
C GLY A 91 9.26 10.14 0.69
N MET A 92 9.09 9.73 -0.55
CA MET A 92 9.61 8.48 -1.08
C MET A 92 10.55 8.77 -2.25
N LEU A 93 11.79 8.29 -2.15
CA LEU A 93 12.78 8.41 -3.22
C LEU A 93 12.87 7.09 -3.99
N PHE A 94 12.48 7.13 -5.25
CA PHE A 94 12.66 6.05 -6.20
C PHE A 94 14.07 6.14 -6.79
N VAL A 95 14.82 5.04 -6.74
CA VAL A 95 16.21 4.96 -7.22
C VAL A 95 16.29 3.95 -8.36
N PHE A 96 16.69 4.41 -9.54
CA PHE A 96 16.84 3.56 -10.71
C PHE A 96 18.32 3.24 -11.01
N PRO A 97 18.62 2.06 -11.57
CA PRO A 97 20.01 1.68 -11.87
C PRO A 97 20.64 2.55 -12.96
N ASP A 98 19.85 3.03 -13.91
CA ASP A 98 20.30 3.77 -15.09
C ASP A 98 19.36 4.93 -15.41
N MET A 99 19.86 5.95 -16.11
CA MET A 99 19.05 7.06 -16.65
C MET A 99 18.09 6.55 -17.73
N ALA A 100 16.78 6.69 -17.51
CA ALA A 100 15.76 6.34 -18.50
C ALA A 100 14.52 7.25 -18.40
N PHE A 101 13.64 7.14 -19.38
CA PHE A 101 12.30 7.74 -19.26
C PHE A 101 11.47 6.88 -18.31
N HIS A 102 10.98 7.48 -17.23
CA HIS A 102 10.13 6.81 -16.25
C HIS A 102 8.72 7.37 -16.31
N SER A 103 7.72 6.50 -16.16
CA SER A 103 6.32 6.89 -16.07
C SER A 103 5.69 6.32 -14.82
N PHE A 104 5.02 7.18 -14.08
CA PHE A 104 4.30 6.88 -12.86
C PHE A 104 2.80 6.96 -13.12
N TYR A 105 2.01 6.50 -12.14
CA TYR A 105 0.57 6.64 -12.08
C TYR A 105 0.15 6.68 -10.60
N MET A 106 -1.10 7.05 -10.33
CA MET A 106 -1.63 7.17 -8.97
C MET A 106 -2.60 6.04 -8.58
N LYS A 107 -2.54 4.90 -9.29
CA LYS A 107 -3.30 3.69 -8.98
C LYS A 107 -3.17 3.31 -7.52
N ASN A 108 -4.29 3.21 -6.81
CA ASN A 108 -4.36 2.89 -5.37
C ASN A 108 -3.65 3.89 -4.44
N THR A 109 -3.14 5.01 -4.93
CA THR A 109 -2.55 6.08 -4.10
C THR A 109 -3.66 7.03 -3.68
N LEU A 110 -3.86 7.18 -2.36
CA LEU A 110 -4.98 7.94 -1.79
C LEU A 110 -4.63 9.41 -1.50
N ILE A 111 -3.34 9.69 -1.33
CA ILE A 111 -2.81 11.03 -1.10
C ILE A 111 -2.42 11.70 -2.42
N PRO A 112 -2.72 13.00 -2.63
CA PRO A 112 -2.24 13.72 -3.80
C PRO A 112 -0.73 13.98 -3.65
N LEU A 113 0.01 13.89 -4.76
CA LEU A 113 1.47 13.98 -4.75
C LEU A 113 2.02 14.99 -5.75
N ASP A 114 3.18 15.56 -5.43
CA ASP A 114 4.07 16.15 -6.42
C ASP A 114 5.17 15.13 -6.75
N LEU A 115 5.50 14.99 -8.04
CA LEU A 115 6.59 14.15 -8.53
C LEU A 115 7.74 15.04 -9.00
N VAL A 116 8.89 14.91 -8.34
CA VAL A 116 10.13 15.62 -8.67
C VAL A 116 11.05 14.65 -9.39
N PHE A 117 11.23 14.83 -10.70
CA PHE A 117 12.10 14.00 -11.53
C PHE A 117 13.53 14.55 -11.49
N ILE A 118 14.53 13.70 -11.24
CA ILE A 118 15.89 14.09 -10.86
C ILE A 118 16.92 13.33 -11.71
N ASP A 119 17.91 14.04 -12.25
CA ASP A 119 18.98 13.46 -13.08
C ASP A 119 20.05 12.69 -12.27
N ASP A 120 21.00 12.06 -12.97
CA ASP A 120 22.12 11.31 -12.41
C ASP A 120 23.18 12.19 -11.71
N GLN A 121 23.06 13.51 -11.80
CA GLN A 121 23.87 14.47 -11.03
C GLN A 121 23.11 15.01 -9.80
N LEU A 122 21.99 14.39 -9.42
CA LEU A 122 21.14 14.79 -8.31
C LEU A 122 20.65 16.23 -8.45
N ARG A 123 20.22 16.62 -9.65
CA ARG A 123 19.53 17.90 -9.89
C ARG A 123 18.11 17.66 -10.34
N ILE A 124 17.20 18.53 -9.91
CA ILE A 124 15.82 18.51 -10.36
C ILE A 124 15.81 18.79 -11.88
N ALA A 125 15.30 17.84 -12.65
CA ALA A 125 15.11 17.98 -14.09
C ALA A 125 13.75 18.64 -14.38
N THR A 126 12.67 18.07 -13.84
CA THR A 126 11.31 18.58 -14.00
C THR A 126 10.45 18.25 -12.79
N ILE A 127 9.34 18.97 -12.61
CA ILE A 127 8.38 18.75 -11.53
C ILE A 127 6.99 18.59 -12.14
N LYS A 128 6.25 17.57 -11.70
CA LYS A 128 4.83 17.38 -12.02
C LYS A 128 4.04 17.53 -10.72
N GLN A 129 3.22 18.58 -10.67
CA GLN A 129 2.46 18.93 -9.48
C GLN A 129 1.05 18.34 -9.53
N ASP A 130 0.45 18.19 -8.35
CA ASP A 130 -0.97 17.84 -8.19
C ASP A 130 -1.37 16.53 -8.90
N ALA A 131 -0.52 15.50 -8.81
CA ALA A 131 -0.87 14.15 -9.23
C ALA A 131 -2.10 13.68 -8.43
N ARG A 132 -3.17 13.30 -9.15
CA ARG A 132 -4.49 13.09 -8.57
C ARG A 132 -4.62 11.68 -8.02
N PRO A 133 -5.12 11.49 -6.78
CA PRO A 133 -5.37 10.16 -6.23
C PRO A 133 -6.19 9.28 -7.18
N MET A 134 -5.84 8.00 -7.26
CA MET A 134 -6.50 6.98 -8.08
C MET A 134 -6.49 7.22 -9.60
N ASP A 135 -5.79 8.23 -10.10
CA ASP A 135 -5.65 8.49 -11.53
C ASP A 135 -4.60 7.58 -12.16
N GLU A 136 -5.02 6.67 -13.04
CA GLU A 136 -4.11 5.74 -13.71
C GLU A 136 -3.49 6.31 -15.00
N SER A 137 -3.73 7.58 -15.33
CA SER A 137 -3.04 8.22 -16.44
C SER A 137 -1.54 8.37 -16.15
N GLY A 138 -0.73 8.15 -17.20
CA GLY A 138 0.71 8.17 -17.08
C GLY A 138 1.25 9.58 -16.80
N ILE A 139 2.07 9.70 -15.77
CA ILE A 139 2.86 10.89 -15.44
C ILE A 139 4.31 10.58 -15.78
N SER A 140 4.75 11.00 -16.95
CA SER A 140 6.08 10.66 -17.47
C SER A 140 7.09 11.78 -17.27
N SER A 141 8.35 11.40 -17.08
CA SER A 141 9.48 12.31 -17.17
C SER A 141 9.59 12.89 -18.58
N GLU A 142 9.97 14.17 -18.68
CA GLU A 142 10.16 14.83 -20.00
C GLU A 142 11.55 14.55 -20.59
N VAL A 143 12.48 14.11 -19.75
CA VAL A 143 13.85 13.74 -20.07
C VAL A 143 14.21 12.43 -19.34
N PRO A 144 15.28 11.74 -19.74
CA PRO A 144 15.82 10.64 -18.94
C PRO A 144 16.19 11.12 -17.53
N VAL A 145 15.87 10.33 -16.52
CA VAL A 145 16.15 10.60 -15.10
C VAL A 145 16.56 9.31 -14.41
N GLN A 146 17.24 9.44 -13.26
CA GLN A 146 17.71 8.30 -12.47
C GLN A 146 17.02 8.23 -11.10
N TYR A 147 16.40 9.33 -10.67
CA TYR A 147 15.65 9.38 -9.43
C TYR A 147 14.31 10.08 -9.63
N VAL A 148 13.34 9.70 -8.81
CA VAL A 148 12.07 10.42 -8.66
C VAL A 148 11.77 10.55 -7.18
N LEU A 149 11.43 11.75 -6.72
CA LEU A 149 10.99 12.00 -5.35
C LEU A 149 9.50 12.31 -5.37
N GLU A 150 8.71 11.50 -4.65
CA GLU A 150 7.31 11.78 -4.34
C GLU A 150 7.19 12.48 -2.98
N VAL A 151 6.47 13.61 -2.96
CA VAL A 151 6.11 14.36 -1.75
C VAL A 151 4.63 14.71 -1.79
N ASN A 152 4.04 15.09 -0.65
CA ASN A 152 2.66 15.59 -0.61
C ASN A 152 2.45 16.74 -1.62
N ALA A 153 1.32 16.74 -2.33
CA ALA A 153 1.02 17.76 -3.33
C ALA A 153 1.08 19.19 -2.79
N GLY A 154 1.58 20.10 -3.63
CA GLY A 154 1.73 21.53 -3.32
C GLY A 154 3.00 21.88 -2.55
N LEU A 155 3.75 20.91 -2.03
CA LEU A 155 5.01 21.18 -1.32
C LEU A 155 6.08 21.72 -2.25
N SER A 156 6.18 21.22 -3.48
CA SER A 156 7.16 21.71 -4.46
C SER A 156 6.95 23.20 -4.76
N ALA A 157 5.69 23.64 -4.88
CA ALA A 157 5.34 25.05 -5.05
C ALA A 157 5.64 25.87 -3.78
N SER A 158 5.28 25.34 -2.60
CA SER A 158 5.50 26.01 -1.32
C SER A 158 6.98 26.25 -1.02
N TRP A 159 7.85 25.34 -1.45
CA TRP A 159 9.31 25.47 -1.32
C TRP A 159 9.95 26.28 -2.45
N GLY A 160 9.18 26.61 -3.48
CA GLY A 160 9.66 27.27 -4.69
C GLY A 160 10.74 26.44 -5.38
N LEU A 161 10.53 25.13 -5.52
CA LEU A 161 11.48 24.26 -6.18
C LEU A 161 11.55 24.60 -7.67
N GLU A 162 12.76 24.61 -8.21
CA GLU A 162 13.03 24.92 -9.60
C GLU A 162 13.94 23.86 -10.23
N ALA A 163 13.89 23.76 -11.57
CA ALA A 163 14.83 22.89 -12.28
C ALA A 163 16.27 23.36 -12.03
N GLY A 164 17.16 22.43 -11.74
CA GLY A 164 18.56 22.67 -11.39
C GLY A 164 18.86 22.68 -9.89
N ASP A 165 17.84 22.84 -9.02
CA ASP A 165 17.98 22.68 -7.56
C ASP A 165 18.63 21.33 -7.24
N ARG A 166 19.52 21.35 -6.25
CA ARG A 166 20.41 20.22 -5.95
C ARG A 166 19.85 19.37 -4.83
N ILE A 167 19.89 18.06 -5.03
CA ILE A 167 19.49 17.04 -4.07
C ILE A 167 20.74 16.45 -3.42
N VAL A 168 20.66 16.17 -2.12
CA VAL A 168 21.59 15.30 -1.40
C VAL A 168 20.76 14.31 -0.61
N TYR A 169 21.10 13.04 -0.64
CA TYR A 169 20.47 12.08 0.27
C TYR A 169 21.50 11.11 0.84
N LYS A 170 21.17 10.55 1.99
CA LYS A 170 21.93 9.49 2.65
C LYS A 170 20.94 8.45 3.17
N THR A 171 21.28 7.18 2.99
CA THR A 171 20.57 6.07 3.64
C THR A 171 21.10 5.88 5.06
N GLN A 172 20.30 5.27 5.92
CA GLN A 172 20.72 4.88 7.28
C GLN A 172 21.55 3.60 7.30
#